data_AF-A0A2N3VLV7-F1
#
_entry.id   AF-A0A2N3VLV7-F1
#
_cell.length_a   1.000
_cell.length_b   1.000
_cell.length_c   1.000
_cell.angle_alpha   90.00
_cell.angle_beta   90.00
_cell.angle_gamma   90.00
#
_symmetry.space_group_name_H-M   'P 1'
#
loop_
_entity.id
_entity.type
_entity.pdbx_description
1 polymer ?
#
loop_
_entity_poly.entity_id
_entity_poly.type
_entity_poly.pdbx_seq_one_letter_code
_entity_poly.pdbx_strand_id
1 'polypeptide(L)'
;MSSGMQASPGAAAAPTAGGARLEVMRRRVRFSRLALWAAIASGPIALAVAVASSTPTVRAATPAQPAPSRSTTAAAEAAPAGYAQLFVSAWLRSTTSDPSSAQARLAQSMAPSVELPESAGAQAGPASVTVLRSARRGSGVWSVTVAAQYTDGTVRYYAVPVAAGASGTSFAVTGAPGVVAGPGRAAVAKSPYGVSVRAGDLTSAIGRFLGAYLTGAGEVERYLAPGVKLSAVSPAPFQGATVQRISAAETAAAAERVPADGTTVRVLATVEARDRGGRWPLAYELALKARSGRWEITALESGAAQDGGSR
;
A
#
# COMPACT_ATOMS: atom_id res chain seq x y z
N MET A 1 -68.82 -58.70 93.57
CA MET A 1 -67.45 -58.24 93.86
C MET A 1 -67.14 -57.08 92.95
N SER A 2 -66.77 -55.94 93.55
CA SER A 2 -66.44 -54.67 92.90
C SER A 2 -65.32 -54.75 91.88
N SER A 3 -65.44 -53.91 90.85
CA SER A 3 -64.41 -53.04 90.23
C SER A 3 -65.00 -52.66 88.86
N GLY A 4 -65.47 -51.45 88.58
CA GLY A 4 -64.86 -50.12 88.70
C GLY A 4 -65.05 -49.49 87.30
N MET A 5 -66.09 -48.67 87.12
CA MET A 5 -66.02 -47.21 87.04
C MET A 5 -65.86 -46.64 85.60
N GLN A 6 -67.02 -46.26 85.05
CA GLN A 6 -67.35 -45.07 84.25
C GLN A 6 -66.53 -44.60 83.02
N ALA A 7 -67.28 -44.59 81.91
CA ALA A 7 -67.67 -43.43 81.07
C ALA A 7 -66.67 -42.72 80.12
N SER A 8 -67.17 -42.56 78.89
CA SER A 8 -66.58 -42.03 77.65
C SER A 8 -66.06 -40.59 77.68
N PRO A 9 -65.21 -40.25 76.70
CA PRO A 9 -65.41 -39.06 75.86
C PRO A 9 -65.21 -39.41 74.36
N GLY A 10 -65.74 -38.68 73.36
CA GLY A 10 -65.85 -37.23 73.24
C GLY A 10 -64.87 -36.76 72.15
N ALA A 11 -65.35 -35.91 71.24
CA ALA A 11 -64.78 -35.57 69.95
C ALA A 11 -63.47 -34.75 69.95
N ALA A 12 -62.89 -34.64 68.74
CA ALA A 12 -62.31 -33.42 68.11
C ALA A 12 -60.79 -33.36 67.83
N ALA A 13 -60.53 -33.07 66.55
CA ALA A 13 -59.51 -32.19 65.95
C ALA A 13 -57.99 -32.41 66.16
N ALA A 14 -57.26 -32.27 65.04
CA ALA A 14 -55.80 -32.30 64.87
C ALA A 14 -55.05 -31.25 65.73
N PRO A 15 -53.71 -31.34 65.86
CA PRO A 15 -52.90 -30.54 64.92
C PRO A 15 -51.43 -31.00 64.62
N THR A 16 -50.97 -30.53 63.46
CA THR A 16 -49.65 -29.93 63.10
C THR A 16 -48.31 -30.66 63.21
N ALA A 17 -47.69 -30.72 62.03
CA ALA A 17 -46.27 -30.71 61.73
C ALA A 17 -45.47 -29.61 62.48
N GLY A 18 -44.76 -30.00 63.54
CA GLY A 18 -43.84 -29.11 64.27
C GLY A 18 -42.39 -29.63 64.40
N GLY A 19 -42.13 -30.92 64.15
CA GLY A 19 -40.86 -31.54 64.52
C GLY A 19 -39.68 -31.39 63.54
N ALA A 20 -39.93 -31.26 62.24
CA ALA A 20 -38.86 -31.41 61.23
C ALA A 20 -38.19 -30.10 60.79
N ARG A 21 -38.65 -28.93 61.26
CA ARG A 21 -38.20 -27.63 60.73
C ARG A 21 -37.14 -26.90 61.56
N LEU A 22 -36.67 -27.47 62.68
CA LEU A 22 -35.72 -26.81 63.57
C LEU A 22 -34.25 -27.27 63.44
N GLU A 23 -33.97 -28.44 62.86
CA GLU A 23 -32.57 -28.90 62.70
C GLU A 23 -31.87 -28.34 61.46
N VAL A 24 -32.61 -28.02 60.39
CA VAL A 24 -32.00 -27.55 59.13
C VAL A 24 -31.53 -26.09 59.21
N MET A 25 -32.07 -25.28 60.12
CA MET A 25 -31.69 -23.86 60.23
C MET A 25 -30.43 -23.59 61.07
N ARG A 26 -29.97 -24.50 61.93
CA ARG A 26 -28.73 -24.27 62.72
C ARG A 26 -27.43 -24.54 61.96
N ARG A 27 -27.45 -25.35 60.90
CA ARG A 27 -26.24 -25.66 60.09
C ARG A 27 -25.87 -24.57 59.07
N ARG A 28 -26.84 -23.77 58.60
CA ARG A 28 -26.58 -22.73 57.58
C ARG A 28 -25.91 -21.46 58.12
N VAL A 29 -25.99 -21.18 59.42
CA VAL A 29 -25.39 -19.95 60.00
C VAL A 29 -23.90 -20.11 60.35
N ARG A 30 -23.40 -21.35 60.52
CA ARG A 30 -21.97 -21.58 60.80
C ARG A 30 -21.08 -21.50 59.56
N PHE A 31 -21.61 -21.86 58.38
CA PHE A 31 -20.85 -21.81 57.13
C PHE A 31 -20.72 -20.41 56.53
N SER A 32 -21.67 -19.50 56.77
CA SER A 32 -21.59 -18.11 56.29
C SER A 32 -20.51 -17.30 57.02
N ARG A 33 -20.29 -17.59 58.31
CA ARG A 33 -19.32 -16.85 59.13
C ARG A 33 -17.86 -17.21 58.76
N LEU A 34 -17.57 -18.46 58.41
CA LEU A 34 -16.23 -18.88 57.94
C LEU A 34 -15.87 -18.32 56.54
N ALA A 35 -16.84 -18.27 55.62
CA ALA A 35 -16.62 -17.70 54.29
C ALA A 35 -16.35 -16.19 54.34
N LEU A 36 -16.99 -15.47 55.26
CA LEU A 36 -16.77 -14.02 55.44
C LEU A 36 -15.40 -13.70 56.04
N TRP A 37 -14.89 -14.52 56.97
CA TRP A 37 -13.54 -14.33 57.53
C TRP A 37 -12.43 -14.64 56.52
N ALA A 38 -12.63 -15.61 55.62
CA ALA A 38 -11.69 -15.91 54.55
C ALA A 38 -11.59 -14.76 53.52
N ALA A 39 -12.69 -14.07 53.22
CA ALA A 39 -12.71 -12.94 52.30
C ALA A 39 -12.07 -11.66 52.88
N ILE A 40 -12.09 -11.49 54.20
CA ILE A 40 -11.46 -10.34 54.88
C ILE A 40 -9.94 -10.55 55.01
N ALA A 41 -9.48 -11.79 55.15
CA ALA A 41 -8.05 -12.10 55.26
C ALA A 41 -7.28 -12.04 53.93
N SER A 42 -7.95 -12.09 52.77
CA SER A 42 -7.27 -12.05 51.46
C SER A 42 -6.69 -10.67 51.11
N GLY A 43 -7.23 -9.59 51.69
CA GLY A 43 -6.76 -8.22 51.48
C GLY A 43 -5.35 -7.96 52.02
N PRO A 44 -5.07 -8.18 53.32
CA PRO A 44 -3.74 -7.90 53.89
C PRO A 44 -2.66 -8.86 53.40
N ILE A 45 -2.99 -10.10 53.04
CA ILE A 45 -2.01 -11.07 52.50
C ILE A 45 -1.56 -10.68 51.09
N ALA A 46 -2.47 -10.21 50.22
CA ALA A 46 -2.11 -9.72 48.90
C ALA A 46 -1.22 -8.45 48.98
N LEU A 47 -1.46 -7.58 49.96
CA LEU A 47 -0.66 -6.37 50.17
C LEU A 47 0.76 -6.71 50.69
N ALA A 48 0.89 -7.68 51.60
CA ALA A 48 2.19 -8.11 52.11
C ALA A 48 3.08 -8.74 51.01
N VAL A 49 2.49 -9.48 50.08
CA VAL A 49 3.20 -10.03 48.90
C VAL A 49 3.63 -8.92 47.93
N ALA A 50 2.82 -7.87 47.77
CA ALA A 50 3.16 -6.74 46.91
C ALA A 50 4.31 -5.88 47.45
N VAL A 51 4.44 -5.73 48.77
CA VAL A 51 5.53 -4.94 49.39
C VAL A 51 6.85 -5.72 49.46
N ALA A 52 6.81 -7.05 49.53
CA ALA A 52 8.01 -7.90 49.54
C ALA A 52 8.56 -8.21 48.13
N SER A 53 7.81 -7.90 47.07
CA SER A 53 8.23 -8.14 45.69
C SER A 53 9.21 -7.06 45.26
N SER A 54 10.49 -7.42 45.27
CA SER A 54 11.59 -6.60 44.76
C SER A 54 11.29 -6.22 43.32
N THR A 55 11.29 -4.92 43.02
CA THR A 55 11.15 -4.40 41.66
C THR A 55 12.21 -5.03 40.76
N PRO A 56 11.85 -5.76 39.69
CA PRO A 56 12.83 -6.09 38.68
C PRO A 56 13.27 -4.76 38.07
N THR A 57 14.55 -4.43 38.25
CA THR A 57 15.20 -3.39 37.49
C THR A 57 15.09 -3.77 36.02
N VAL A 58 14.13 -3.13 35.33
CA VAL A 58 14.06 -3.19 33.86
C VAL A 58 15.35 -2.56 33.37
N ARG A 59 16.32 -3.40 33.02
CA ARG A 59 17.47 -2.98 32.23
C ARG A 59 16.89 -2.45 30.94
N ALA A 60 16.92 -1.13 30.77
CA ALA A 60 16.60 -0.50 29.52
C ALA A 60 17.36 -1.27 28.42
N ALA A 61 16.61 -1.84 27.47
CA ALA A 61 17.22 -2.35 26.27
C ALA A 61 17.94 -1.17 25.64
N THR A 62 19.27 -1.23 25.59
CA THR A 62 20.06 -0.36 24.74
C THR A 62 19.35 -0.34 23.37
N PRO A 63 19.00 0.82 22.80
CA PRO A 63 18.45 0.86 21.46
C PRO A 63 19.42 0.05 20.59
N ALA A 64 18.95 -1.08 20.06
CA ALA A 64 19.69 -1.79 19.06
C ALA A 64 19.89 -0.77 17.94
N GLN A 65 21.12 -0.30 17.79
CA GLN A 65 21.49 0.56 16.68
C GLN A 65 20.95 -0.13 15.43
N PRO A 66 20.15 0.54 14.59
CA PRO A 66 19.68 -0.08 13.36
C PRO A 66 20.93 -0.53 12.62
N ALA A 67 21.13 -1.85 12.54
CA ALA A 67 22.12 -2.42 11.65
C ALA A 67 21.84 -1.78 10.28
N PRO A 68 22.84 -1.21 9.58
CA PRO A 68 22.61 -0.58 8.29
C PRO A 68 21.98 -1.62 7.36
N SER A 69 20.66 -1.50 7.20
CA SER A 69 19.86 -2.41 6.42
C SER A 69 20.27 -2.30 4.96
N ARG A 70 21.08 -3.24 4.47
CA ARG A 70 21.07 -3.77 3.08
C ARG A 70 21.00 -2.78 1.90
N SER A 71 21.34 -1.50 2.07
CA SER A 71 21.38 -0.53 0.97
C SER A 71 22.60 -0.72 0.06
N THR A 72 23.63 -1.46 0.51
CA THR A 72 24.87 -1.65 -0.23
C THR A 72 24.74 -2.66 -1.37
N THR A 73 23.92 -3.71 -1.24
CA THR A 73 23.78 -4.72 -2.31
C THR A 73 23.00 -4.17 -3.50
N ALA A 74 21.88 -3.48 -3.27
CA ALA A 74 21.10 -2.86 -4.33
C ALA A 74 21.86 -1.70 -5.02
N ALA A 75 22.61 -0.88 -4.25
CA ALA A 75 23.45 0.17 -4.81
C ALA A 75 24.65 -0.39 -5.61
N ALA A 76 25.26 -1.50 -5.14
CA ALA A 76 26.34 -2.17 -5.85
C ALA A 76 25.86 -2.85 -7.15
N GLU A 77 24.60 -3.32 -7.21
CA GLU A 77 23.98 -3.84 -8.44
C GLU A 77 23.51 -2.74 -9.42
N ALA A 78 23.21 -1.54 -8.91
CA ALA A 78 22.86 -0.37 -9.73
C ALA A 78 24.06 0.28 -10.43
N ALA A 79 25.26 0.16 -9.86
CA ALA A 79 26.49 0.74 -10.40
C ALA A 79 26.86 0.24 -11.83
N PRO A 80 26.89 -1.07 -12.14
CA PRO A 80 27.16 -1.55 -13.50
C PRO A 80 26.05 -1.14 -14.49
N ALA A 81 24.82 -0.97 -14.01
CA ALA A 81 23.69 -0.47 -14.80
C ALA A 81 23.96 0.95 -15.31
N GLY A 82 24.23 1.88 -14.39
CA GLY A 82 24.54 3.27 -14.73
C GLY A 82 25.77 3.39 -15.63
N TYR A 83 26.81 2.60 -15.37
CA TYR A 83 28.02 2.55 -16.18
C TYR A 83 27.72 2.13 -17.63
N ALA A 84 26.95 1.06 -17.84
CA ALA A 84 26.56 0.61 -19.17
C ALA A 84 25.69 1.65 -19.91
N GLN A 85 24.76 2.32 -19.20
CA GLN A 85 23.93 3.38 -19.78
C GLN A 85 24.78 4.54 -20.30
N LEU A 86 25.74 5.01 -19.50
CA LEU A 86 26.66 6.07 -19.88
C LEU A 86 27.52 5.66 -21.07
N PHE A 87 28.05 4.44 -21.07
CA PHE A 87 28.84 3.92 -22.19
C PHE A 87 28.04 3.90 -23.49
N VAL A 88 26.85 3.29 -23.53
CA VAL A 88 26.04 3.21 -24.76
C VAL A 88 25.59 4.59 -25.22
N SER A 89 25.28 5.48 -24.29
CA SER A 89 24.96 6.89 -24.55
C SER A 89 26.11 7.64 -25.24
N ALA A 90 27.36 7.41 -24.81
CA ALA A 90 28.54 8.00 -25.42
C ALA A 90 28.92 7.31 -26.75
N TRP A 91 28.88 5.97 -26.78
CA TRP A 91 29.22 5.15 -27.94
C TRP A 91 28.28 5.39 -29.12
N LEU A 92 26.96 5.49 -28.90
CA LEU A 92 26.00 5.81 -29.97
C LEU A 92 26.07 7.27 -30.45
N ARG A 93 26.79 8.14 -29.74
CA ARG A 93 27.03 9.54 -30.13
C ARG A 93 28.46 9.78 -30.63
N SER A 94 29.27 8.74 -30.70
CA SER A 94 30.60 8.79 -31.28
C SER A 94 30.59 8.16 -32.67
N THR A 95 31.64 8.47 -33.42
CA THR A 95 31.83 7.95 -34.78
C THR A 95 33.32 7.76 -35.03
N THR A 96 33.68 6.76 -35.84
CA THR A 96 35.06 6.56 -36.27
C THR A 96 35.61 7.73 -37.11
N SER A 97 34.74 8.56 -37.68
CA SER A 97 35.13 9.76 -38.45
C SER A 97 35.58 10.94 -37.57
N ASP A 98 35.23 10.94 -36.28
CA ASP A 98 35.70 11.91 -35.29
C ASP A 98 36.05 11.21 -33.97
N PRO A 99 37.20 10.50 -33.94
CA PRO A 99 37.67 9.78 -32.76
C PRO A 99 38.14 10.72 -31.64
N SER A 100 38.30 12.01 -31.94
CA SER A 100 38.76 13.03 -30.99
C SER A 100 37.63 13.67 -30.18
N SER A 101 36.38 13.44 -30.59
CA SER A 101 35.18 13.97 -29.91
C SER A 101 35.14 13.57 -28.43
N ALA A 102 34.51 14.42 -27.60
CA ALA A 102 34.35 14.14 -26.18
C ALA A 102 33.63 12.79 -25.93
N GLN A 103 32.66 12.45 -26.78
CA GLN A 103 31.92 11.19 -26.71
C GLN A 103 32.78 9.99 -27.11
N ALA A 104 33.59 10.11 -28.15
CA ALA A 104 34.56 9.07 -28.54
C ALA A 104 35.57 8.80 -27.42
N ARG A 105 36.14 9.86 -26.83
CA ARG A 105 37.09 9.74 -25.70
C ARG A 105 36.46 9.11 -24.47
N LEU A 106 35.20 9.46 -24.15
CA LEU A 106 34.47 8.86 -23.03
C LEU A 106 34.17 7.38 -23.30
N ALA A 107 33.65 7.04 -24.48
CA ALA A 107 33.38 5.65 -24.83
C ALA A 107 34.65 4.80 -24.78
N GLN A 108 35.76 5.29 -25.34
CA GLN A 108 37.03 4.58 -25.35
C GLN A 108 37.70 4.47 -23.98
N SER A 109 37.53 5.44 -23.08
CA SER A 109 38.06 5.31 -21.71
C SER A 109 37.31 4.26 -20.89
N MET A 110 36.03 4.02 -21.22
CA MET A 110 35.20 3.01 -20.56
C MET A 110 35.32 1.61 -21.18
N ALA A 111 35.66 1.54 -22.47
CA ALA A 111 35.74 0.32 -23.24
C ALA A 111 36.87 0.37 -24.29
N PRO A 112 38.15 0.32 -23.88
CA PRO A 112 39.28 0.53 -24.79
C PRO A 112 39.40 -0.50 -25.93
N SER A 113 38.78 -1.66 -25.76
CA SER A 113 38.77 -2.76 -26.74
C SER A 113 37.53 -2.75 -27.65
N VAL A 114 36.63 -1.78 -27.51
CA VAL A 114 35.40 -1.69 -28.31
C VAL A 114 35.58 -0.64 -29.39
N GLU A 115 35.37 -1.05 -30.64
CA GLU A 115 35.41 -0.13 -31.78
C GLU A 115 34.25 0.87 -31.73
N LEU A 116 34.51 2.10 -32.22
CA LEU A 116 33.47 3.12 -32.34
C LEU A 116 32.57 2.82 -33.54
N PRO A 117 31.29 3.22 -33.52
CA PRO A 117 30.42 3.02 -34.67
C PRO A 117 30.93 3.77 -35.89
N GLU A 118 30.73 3.19 -37.08
CA GLU A 118 30.85 3.92 -38.33
C GLU A 118 29.45 4.42 -38.72
N SER A 119 29.26 5.74 -38.74
CA SER A 119 27.99 6.35 -39.15
C SER A 119 28.17 7.07 -40.48
N ALA A 120 27.33 6.72 -41.47
CA ALA A 120 27.27 7.44 -42.74
C ALA A 120 26.57 8.80 -42.53
N GLY A 121 27.35 9.82 -42.18
CA GLY A 121 26.86 11.20 -42.01
C GLY A 121 26.11 11.45 -40.70
N ALA A 122 25.34 12.55 -40.65
CA ALA A 122 24.70 13.15 -39.47
C ALA A 122 23.56 12.30 -38.85
N GLN A 123 23.81 11.02 -38.55
CA GLN A 123 22.92 10.20 -37.76
C GLN A 123 22.77 10.87 -36.40
N ALA A 124 21.58 11.42 -36.13
CA ALA A 124 21.28 11.97 -34.83
C ALA A 124 21.42 10.86 -33.79
N GLY A 125 22.28 11.09 -32.80
CA GLY A 125 22.42 10.18 -31.67
C GLY A 125 21.08 9.97 -30.95
N PRO A 126 20.99 8.97 -30.05
CA PRO A 126 19.76 8.70 -29.33
C PRO A 126 19.29 9.93 -28.54
N ALA A 127 17.97 10.16 -28.55
CA ALA A 127 17.32 11.16 -27.73
C ALA A 127 17.46 10.82 -26.24
N SER A 128 17.32 9.54 -25.89
CA SER A 128 17.53 9.04 -24.53
C SER A 128 18.08 7.62 -24.53
N VAL A 129 18.79 7.25 -23.45
CA VAL A 129 19.25 5.87 -23.20
C VAL A 129 18.87 5.50 -21.78
N THR A 130 18.25 4.33 -21.58
CA THR A 130 17.71 3.89 -20.28
C THR A 130 18.03 2.43 -20.01
N VAL A 131 18.48 2.10 -18.79
CA VAL A 131 18.65 0.70 -18.37
C VAL A 131 17.30 0.01 -18.18
N LEU A 132 17.18 -1.22 -18.71
CA LEU A 132 16.01 -2.07 -18.50
C LEU A 132 16.27 -3.20 -17.49
N ARG A 133 17.44 -3.82 -17.57
CA ARG A 133 17.78 -5.02 -16.81
C ARG A 133 19.28 -5.11 -16.59
N SER A 134 19.67 -5.49 -15.38
CA SER A 134 21.03 -5.96 -15.07
C SER A 134 20.97 -7.42 -14.68
N ALA A 135 21.66 -8.28 -15.42
CA ALA A 135 21.74 -9.71 -15.11
C ALA A 135 23.18 -10.08 -14.76
N ARG A 136 23.43 -10.53 -13.53
CA ARG A 136 24.73 -11.05 -13.12
C ARG A 136 24.99 -12.39 -13.82
N ARG A 137 26.13 -12.52 -14.49
CA ARG A 137 26.55 -13.73 -15.22
C ARG A 137 27.65 -14.51 -14.49
N GLY A 138 28.34 -13.87 -13.55
CA GLY A 138 29.40 -14.47 -12.74
C GLY A 138 29.86 -13.56 -11.61
N SER A 139 30.95 -13.92 -10.93
CA SER A 139 31.59 -13.05 -9.94
C SER A 139 32.11 -11.78 -10.61
N GLY A 140 31.46 -10.63 -10.34
CA GLY A 140 31.88 -9.35 -10.90
C GLY A 140 31.61 -9.20 -12.40
N VAL A 141 30.74 -10.00 -13.01
CA VAL A 141 30.39 -9.90 -14.43
C VAL A 141 28.88 -9.77 -14.59
N TRP A 142 28.46 -8.80 -15.39
CA TRP A 142 27.07 -8.51 -15.69
C TRP A 142 26.83 -8.40 -17.20
N SER A 143 25.59 -8.68 -17.59
CA SER A 143 25.02 -8.32 -18.88
C SER A 143 23.91 -7.32 -18.61
N VAL A 144 24.11 -6.07 -19.04
CA VAL A 144 23.15 -4.98 -18.84
C VAL A 144 22.42 -4.72 -20.14
N THR A 145 21.09 -4.82 -20.12
CA THR A 145 20.24 -4.45 -21.26
C THR A 145 19.82 -3.00 -21.14
N VAL A 146 20.14 -2.19 -22.15
CA VAL A 146 19.76 -0.79 -22.26
C VAL A 146 18.89 -0.56 -23.49
N ALA A 147 17.96 0.38 -23.40
CA ALA A 147 17.14 0.87 -24.50
C ALA A 147 17.67 2.21 -24.97
N ALA A 148 17.93 2.36 -26.27
CA ALA A 148 18.24 3.62 -26.91
C ALA A 148 17.01 4.07 -27.71
N GLN A 149 16.43 5.21 -27.33
CA GLN A 149 15.29 5.82 -28.01
C GLN A 149 15.78 6.95 -28.91
N TYR A 150 15.32 6.97 -30.15
CA TYR A 150 15.62 7.99 -31.13
C TYR A 150 14.47 8.99 -31.27
N THR A 151 14.73 10.14 -31.88
CA THR A 151 13.76 11.24 -32.04
C THR A 151 12.57 10.87 -32.93
N ASP A 152 12.72 9.86 -33.79
CA ASP A 152 11.67 9.27 -34.63
C ASP A 152 10.76 8.28 -33.88
N GLY A 153 11.03 8.03 -32.59
CA GLY A 153 10.31 7.06 -31.76
C GLY A 153 10.82 5.63 -31.86
N THR A 154 11.82 5.35 -32.71
CA THR A 154 12.46 4.04 -32.80
C THR A 154 13.19 3.73 -31.50
N VAL A 155 13.06 2.48 -31.02
CA VAL A 155 13.79 1.99 -29.85
C VAL A 155 14.64 0.79 -30.24
N ARG A 156 15.93 0.83 -29.94
CA ARG A 156 16.85 -0.29 -30.12
C ARG A 156 17.43 -0.72 -28.78
N TYR A 157 17.53 -2.03 -28.56
CA TYR A 157 17.98 -2.59 -27.29
C TYR A 157 19.37 -3.21 -27.45
N TYR A 158 20.24 -2.93 -26.49
CA TYR A 158 21.62 -3.41 -26.48
C TYR A 158 21.93 -4.15 -25.18
N ALA A 159 22.52 -5.34 -25.29
CA ALA A 159 23.14 -6.03 -24.17
C ALA A 159 24.64 -5.68 -24.10
N VAL A 160 25.04 -5.11 -22.96
CA VAL A 160 26.40 -4.62 -22.70
C VAL A 160 27.06 -5.52 -21.67
N PRO A 161 28.17 -6.21 -22.01
CA PRO A 161 28.94 -6.96 -21.04
C PRO A 161 29.78 -5.99 -20.18
N VAL A 162 29.62 -6.07 -18.86
CA VAL A 162 30.33 -5.23 -17.89
C VAL A 162 31.04 -6.12 -16.88
N ALA A 163 32.30 -5.82 -16.58
CA ALA A 163 33.04 -6.44 -15.49
C ALA A 163 33.40 -5.41 -14.42
N ALA A 164 33.40 -5.81 -13.15
CA ALA A 164 33.92 -5.03 -12.04
C ALA A 164 35.39 -5.38 -11.79
N GLY A 165 36.15 -4.38 -11.37
CA GLY A 165 37.48 -4.59 -10.81
C GLY A 165 37.44 -5.33 -9.48
N ALA A 166 38.59 -5.79 -9.00
CA ALA A 166 38.72 -6.61 -7.78
C ALA A 166 38.12 -5.96 -6.52
N SER A 167 38.12 -4.62 -6.42
CA SER A 167 37.52 -3.88 -5.30
C SER A 167 35.99 -3.76 -5.39
N GLY A 168 35.38 -4.11 -6.54
CA GLY A 168 33.95 -3.92 -6.79
C GLY A 168 33.51 -2.46 -7.01
N THR A 169 34.45 -1.52 -7.06
CA THR A 169 34.18 -0.08 -7.16
C THR A 169 34.55 0.53 -8.52
N SER A 170 35.22 -0.23 -9.38
CA SER A 170 35.53 0.14 -10.76
C SER A 170 34.85 -0.80 -11.73
N PHE A 171 34.52 -0.31 -12.92
CA PHE A 171 33.86 -1.08 -13.97
C PHE A 171 34.53 -0.84 -15.30
N ALA A 172 34.44 -1.83 -16.19
CA ALA A 172 34.85 -1.74 -17.58
C ALA A 172 33.85 -2.49 -18.45
N VAL A 173 33.56 -1.96 -19.64
CA VAL A 173 32.85 -2.72 -20.66
C VAL A 173 33.85 -3.65 -21.33
N THR A 174 33.57 -4.94 -21.32
CA THR A 174 34.53 -5.98 -21.74
C THR A 174 34.38 -6.44 -23.18
N GLY A 175 33.36 -5.93 -23.88
CA GLY A 175 33.09 -6.30 -25.27
C GLY A 175 32.02 -5.42 -25.91
N ALA A 176 31.90 -5.53 -27.23
CA ALA A 176 30.98 -4.71 -28.01
C ALA A 176 29.51 -4.94 -27.59
N PRO A 177 28.67 -3.88 -27.60
CA PRO A 177 27.23 -4.04 -27.38
C PRO A 177 26.59 -4.93 -28.43
N GLY A 178 25.82 -5.93 -28.00
CA GLY A 178 25.01 -6.78 -28.88
C GLY A 178 23.58 -6.28 -29.00
N VAL A 179 23.01 -6.20 -30.20
CA VAL A 179 21.58 -5.88 -30.39
C VAL A 179 20.74 -7.07 -29.93
N VAL A 180 19.74 -6.83 -29.09
CA VAL A 180 18.86 -7.86 -28.52
C VAL A 180 17.38 -7.49 -28.70
N ALA A 181 16.50 -8.48 -28.52
CA ALA A 181 15.07 -8.24 -28.49
C ALA A 181 14.68 -7.38 -27.26
N GLY A 182 13.73 -6.47 -27.47
CA GLY A 182 13.14 -5.68 -26.39
C GLY A 182 12.25 -6.51 -25.45
N PRO A 183 11.86 -5.95 -24.31
CA PRO A 183 10.90 -6.59 -23.42
C PRO A 183 9.56 -6.78 -24.14
N GLY A 184 8.97 -7.98 -24.00
CA GLY A 184 7.63 -8.26 -24.49
C GLY A 184 6.60 -7.39 -23.77
N ARG A 185 5.50 -7.07 -24.46
CA ARG A 185 4.37 -6.37 -23.85
C ARG A 185 3.49 -7.37 -23.12
N ALA A 186 3.16 -7.08 -21.86
CA ALA A 186 2.21 -7.88 -21.11
C ALA A 186 0.78 -7.62 -21.59
N ALA A 187 -0.09 -8.64 -21.50
CA ALA A 187 -1.52 -8.44 -21.66
C ALA A 187 -2.05 -7.60 -20.50
N VAL A 188 -2.93 -6.64 -20.82
CA VAL A 188 -3.59 -5.82 -19.81
C VAL A 188 -4.77 -6.62 -19.24
N ALA A 189 -4.83 -6.75 -17.91
CA ALA A 189 -5.94 -7.40 -17.23
C ALA A 189 -7.26 -6.64 -17.51
N LYS A 190 -8.38 -7.37 -17.51
CA LYS A 190 -9.70 -6.76 -17.66
C LYS A 190 -9.98 -5.84 -16.47
N SER A 191 -10.44 -4.63 -16.74
CA SER A 191 -10.81 -3.67 -15.70
C SER A 191 -11.99 -4.19 -14.84
N PRO A 192 -11.94 -4.04 -13.51
CA PRO A 192 -13.07 -4.36 -12.64
C PRO A 192 -14.24 -3.36 -12.78
N TYR A 193 -14.01 -2.19 -13.39
CA TYR A 193 -15.01 -1.13 -13.58
C TYR A 193 -15.90 -1.39 -14.80
N GLY A 194 -16.82 -2.34 -14.68
CA GLY A 194 -17.72 -2.76 -15.75
C GLY A 194 -19.05 -2.02 -15.87
N VAL A 195 -19.44 -1.25 -14.85
CA VAL A 195 -20.76 -0.60 -14.78
C VAL A 195 -20.68 0.84 -15.31
N SER A 196 -21.38 1.16 -16.40
CA SER A 196 -21.44 2.55 -16.88
C SER A 196 -22.33 3.40 -15.97
N VAL A 197 -21.80 4.53 -15.49
CA VAL A 197 -22.54 5.49 -14.66
C VAL A 197 -23.11 6.60 -15.54
N ARG A 198 -24.39 6.93 -15.37
CA ARG A 198 -25.06 8.03 -16.11
C ARG A 198 -24.86 9.37 -15.39
N ALA A 199 -25.25 10.46 -16.05
CA ALA A 199 -25.29 11.77 -15.39
C ALA A 199 -26.24 11.74 -14.18
N GLY A 200 -25.83 12.35 -13.06
CA GLY A 200 -26.56 12.31 -11.79
C GLY A 200 -25.73 12.86 -10.63
N ASP A 201 -26.19 12.58 -9.41
CA ASP A 201 -25.56 13.09 -8.17
C ASP A 201 -24.10 12.66 -8.03
N LEU A 202 -23.83 11.38 -8.33
CA LEU A 202 -22.48 10.79 -8.27
C LEU A 202 -21.52 11.49 -9.23
N THR A 203 -21.90 11.59 -10.50
CA THR A 203 -21.13 12.28 -11.55
C THR A 203 -20.87 13.74 -11.20
N SER A 204 -21.86 14.41 -10.64
CA SER A 204 -21.76 15.82 -10.23
C SER A 204 -20.82 16.00 -9.03
N ALA A 205 -20.84 15.09 -8.05
CA ALA A 205 -19.94 15.11 -6.90
C ALA A 205 -18.48 14.89 -7.35
N ILE A 206 -18.24 13.91 -8.21
CA ILE A 206 -16.92 13.59 -8.76
C ILE A 206 -16.39 14.76 -9.59
N GLY A 207 -17.21 15.35 -10.46
CA GLY A 207 -16.81 16.48 -11.30
C GLY A 207 -16.42 17.71 -10.49
N ARG A 208 -17.19 18.04 -9.45
CA ARG A 208 -16.88 19.15 -8.54
C ARG A 208 -15.60 18.90 -7.73
N PHE A 209 -15.43 17.69 -7.22
CA PHE A 209 -14.23 17.29 -6.50
C PHE A 209 -12.98 17.35 -7.39
N LEU A 210 -13.00 16.72 -8.57
CA LEU A 210 -11.85 16.70 -9.48
C LEU A 210 -11.55 18.09 -10.07
N GLY A 211 -12.59 18.92 -10.26
CA GLY A 211 -12.43 20.34 -10.58
C GLY A 211 -11.60 21.07 -9.51
N ALA A 212 -12.01 21.01 -8.24
CA ALA A 212 -11.28 21.63 -7.15
C ALA A 212 -9.87 21.03 -6.96
N TYR A 213 -9.75 19.70 -7.05
CA TYR A 213 -8.50 18.98 -6.84
C TYR A 213 -7.43 19.33 -7.89
N LEU A 214 -7.81 19.44 -9.17
CA LEU A 214 -6.87 19.63 -10.28
C LEU A 214 -6.59 21.07 -10.66
N THR A 215 -7.52 21.98 -10.35
CA THR A 215 -7.39 23.41 -10.71
C THR A 215 -7.08 24.30 -9.51
N GLY A 216 -7.20 23.77 -8.28
CA GLY A 216 -7.15 24.56 -7.06
C GLY A 216 -8.32 25.54 -6.90
N ALA A 217 -9.32 25.50 -7.79
CA ALA A 217 -10.49 26.36 -7.72
C ALA A 217 -11.51 25.80 -6.71
N GLY A 218 -11.53 26.41 -5.53
CA GLY A 218 -12.42 26.02 -4.43
C GLY A 218 -11.74 25.09 -3.42
N GLU A 219 -12.53 24.61 -2.47
CA GLU A 219 -12.04 23.77 -1.37
C GLU A 219 -12.25 22.29 -1.71
N VAL A 220 -11.23 21.45 -1.49
CA VAL A 220 -11.32 20.01 -1.72
C VAL A 220 -12.02 19.32 -0.56
N GLU A 221 -11.79 19.83 0.65
CA GLU A 221 -12.20 19.27 1.93
C GLU A 221 -13.73 19.08 2.03
N ARG A 222 -14.52 19.94 1.37
CA ARG A 222 -15.99 19.85 1.34
C ARG A 222 -16.52 18.60 0.63
N TYR A 223 -15.71 17.95 -0.20
CA TYR A 223 -16.10 16.76 -0.94
C TYR A 223 -15.62 15.48 -0.24
N LEU A 224 -14.78 15.59 0.78
CA LEU A 224 -14.20 14.46 1.47
C LEU A 224 -15.13 13.94 2.57
N ALA A 225 -15.02 12.64 2.86
CA ALA A 225 -15.65 12.05 4.03
C ALA A 225 -14.95 12.51 5.32
N PRO A 226 -15.65 12.53 6.47
CA PRO A 226 -15.03 12.86 7.75
C PRO A 226 -13.78 12.03 8.02
N GLY A 227 -12.69 12.71 8.42
CA GLY A 227 -11.41 12.07 8.72
C GLY A 227 -10.49 11.83 7.51
N VAL A 228 -10.99 12.03 6.29
CA VAL A 228 -10.16 11.95 5.07
C VAL A 228 -9.41 13.26 4.87
N LYS A 229 -8.09 13.17 4.68
CA LYS A 229 -7.22 14.31 4.41
C LYS A 229 -6.65 14.18 3.01
N LEU A 230 -7.05 15.09 2.13
CA LEU A 230 -6.52 15.21 0.77
C LEU A 230 -6.52 16.68 0.38
N SER A 231 -5.37 17.17 -0.10
CA SER A 231 -5.22 18.55 -0.55
C SER A 231 -5.27 18.63 -2.08
N ALA A 232 -5.67 19.78 -2.62
CA ALA A 232 -5.57 20.05 -4.05
C ALA A 232 -4.12 19.93 -4.54
N VAL A 233 -3.94 19.60 -5.82
CA VAL A 233 -2.62 19.58 -6.45
C VAL A 233 -2.04 21.00 -6.45
N SER A 234 -0.83 21.15 -5.91
CA SER A 234 -0.18 22.46 -5.77
C SER A 234 1.28 22.41 -6.23
N PRO A 235 1.72 23.35 -7.09
CA PRO A 235 0.90 24.38 -7.75
C PRO A 235 -0.14 23.77 -8.71
N ALA A 236 -1.27 24.46 -8.90
CA ALA A 236 -2.35 23.95 -9.76
C ALA A 236 -1.86 23.79 -11.22
N PRO A 237 -1.77 22.55 -11.76
CA PRO A 237 -1.20 22.31 -13.07
C PRO A 237 -2.17 22.66 -14.21
N PHE A 238 -3.48 22.67 -13.93
CA PHE A 238 -4.52 22.82 -14.94
C PHE A 238 -5.41 24.03 -14.67
N GLN A 239 -5.91 24.64 -15.75
CA GLN A 239 -6.89 25.74 -15.71
C GLN A 239 -8.33 25.23 -15.78
N GLY A 240 -8.53 23.98 -16.20
CA GLY A 240 -9.85 23.34 -16.25
C GLY A 240 -9.76 21.83 -16.21
N ALA A 241 -10.80 21.19 -15.68
CA ALA A 241 -10.97 19.75 -15.67
C ALA A 241 -12.44 19.38 -15.92
N THR A 242 -12.68 18.43 -16.82
CA THR A 242 -14.03 17.98 -17.19
C THR A 242 -14.10 16.46 -17.17
N VAL A 243 -15.05 15.92 -16.42
CA VAL A 243 -15.29 14.47 -16.40
C VAL A 243 -15.98 14.06 -17.70
N GLN A 244 -15.38 13.13 -18.42
CA GLN A 244 -15.86 12.62 -19.71
C GLN A 244 -16.67 11.34 -19.55
N ARG A 245 -16.23 10.44 -18.66
CA ARG A 245 -16.86 9.14 -18.43
C ARG A 245 -16.62 8.68 -17.00
N ILE A 246 -17.61 8.01 -16.43
CA ILE A 246 -17.46 7.29 -15.16
C ILE A 246 -17.90 5.84 -15.37
N SER A 247 -17.05 4.91 -14.94
CA SER A 247 -17.36 3.49 -14.82
C SER A 247 -17.21 3.05 -13.36
N ALA A 248 -18.03 2.13 -12.88
CA ALA A 248 -18.04 1.68 -11.50
C ALA A 248 -17.82 0.17 -11.40
N ALA A 249 -17.32 -0.28 -10.25
CA ALA A 249 -17.25 -1.70 -9.92
C ALA A 249 -18.60 -2.20 -9.40
N GLU A 250 -19.27 -1.41 -8.56
CA GLU A 250 -20.54 -1.77 -7.92
C GLU A 250 -21.75 -1.20 -8.68
N THR A 251 -22.81 -2.00 -8.82
CA THR A 251 -24.05 -1.60 -9.52
C THR A 251 -24.81 -0.48 -8.81
N ALA A 252 -24.60 -0.30 -7.50
CA ALA A 252 -25.17 0.80 -6.72
C ALA A 252 -24.80 2.19 -7.27
N ALA A 253 -23.68 2.30 -7.99
CA ALA A 253 -23.25 3.54 -8.65
C ALA A 253 -24.13 3.93 -9.84
N ALA A 254 -24.92 3.01 -10.40
CA ALA A 254 -25.82 3.28 -11.53
C ALA A 254 -27.15 3.92 -11.09
N ALA A 255 -27.39 4.07 -9.78
CA ALA A 255 -28.57 4.76 -9.28
C ALA A 255 -28.56 6.25 -9.65
N GLU A 256 -29.70 6.79 -10.07
CA GLU A 256 -29.82 8.21 -10.46
C GLU A 256 -29.65 9.17 -9.27
N ARG A 257 -30.10 8.73 -8.08
CA ARG A 257 -30.03 9.46 -6.82
C ARG A 257 -29.09 8.78 -5.85
N VAL A 258 -28.61 9.54 -4.86
CA VAL A 258 -27.80 8.99 -3.76
C VAL A 258 -28.54 7.85 -3.06
N PRO A 259 -27.96 6.63 -2.99
CA PRO A 259 -28.53 5.50 -2.27
C PRO A 259 -28.53 5.70 -0.75
N ALA A 260 -28.98 4.67 -0.02
CA ALA A 260 -28.99 4.70 1.44
C ALA A 260 -27.62 5.02 2.05
N ASP A 261 -27.64 5.74 3.17
CA ASP A 261 -26.45 6.08 3.94
C ASP A 261 -25.61 4.82 4.24
N GLY A 262 -24.30 4.94 4.09
CA GLY A 262 -23.38 3.82 4.26
C GLY A 262 -23.02 3.11 2.95
N THR A 263 -23.77 3.31 1.87
CA THR A 263 -23.47 2.70 0.56
C THR A 263 -22.10 3.16 0.06
N THR A 264 -21.24 2.21 -0.31
CA THR A 264 -19.91 2.49 -0.86
C THR A 264 -19.82 2.07 -2.31
N VAL A 265 -19.13 2.87 -3.13
CA VAL A 265 -18.83 2.55 -4.53
C VAL A 265 -17.40 2.92 -4.87
N ARG A 266 -16.81 2.17 -5.80
CA ARG A 266 -15.54 2.48 -6.44
C ARG A 266 -15.81 2.82 -7.89
N VAL A 267 -15.18 3.89 -8.35
CA VAL A 267 -15.34 4.39 -9.72
C VAL A 267 -14.00 4.68 -10.37
N LEU A 268 -13.95 4.47 -11.68
CA LEU A 268 -12.92 4.98 -12.58
C LEU A 268 -13.50 6.16 -13.34
N ALA A 269 -13.01 7.36 -13.03
CA ALA A 269 -13.39 8.61 -13.69
C ALA A 269 -12.36 8.97 -14.76
N THR A 270 -12.77 9.00 -16.03
CA THR A 270 -11.98 9.56 -17.13
C THR A 270 -12.21 11.07 -17.20
N VAL A 271 -11.15 11.85 -17.16
CA VAL A 271 -11.16 13.32 -17.10
C VAL A 271 -10.35 13.87 -18.25
N GLU A 272 -10.83 14.95 -18.85
CA GLU A 272 -10.03 15.80 -19.71
C GLU A 272 -9.62 17.06 -18.93
N ALA A 273 -8.33 17.20 -18.66
CA ALA A 273 -7.77 18.41 -18.08
C ALA A 273 -7.20 19.32 -19.16
N ARG A 274 -7.15 20.63 -18.90
CA ARG A 274 -6.68 21.65 -19.84
C ARG A 274 -5.68 22.59 -19.19
N ASP A 275 -4.63 22.93 -19.92
CA ASP A 275 -3.69 24.00 -19.60
C ASP A 275 -3.30 24.79 -20.87
N ARG A 276 -2.24 25.60 -20.80
CA ARG A 276 -1.74 26.35 -21.96
C ARG A 276 -1.08 25.45 -23.01
N GLY A 277 -0.60 24.27 -22.60
CA GLY A 277 0.07 23.30 -23.47
C GLY A 277 -0.88 22.40 -24.23
N GLY A 278 -2.13 22.23 -23.74
CA GLY A 278 -3.17 21.53 -24.48
C GLY A 278 -4.20 20.83 -23.60
N ARG A 279 -4.65 19.66 -24.10
CA ARG A 279 -5.64 18.80 -23.45
C ARG A 279 -4.98 17.50 -23.00
N TRP A 280 -5.27 17.09 -21.77
CA TRP A 280 -4.63 15.97 -21.10
C TRP A 280 -5.68 14.94 -20.67
N PRO A 281 -5.67 13.73 -21.23
CA PRO A 281 -6.54 12.65 -20.76
C PRO A 281 -5.98 12.06 -19.46
N LEU A 282 -6.79 12.10 -18.40
CA LEU A 282 -6.46 11.60 -17.08
C LEU A 282 -7.50 10.56 -16.63
N ALA A 283 -7.12 9.69 -15.70
CA ALA A 283 -8.02 8.74 -15.08
C ALA A 283 -7.77 8.67 -13.57
N TYR A 284 -8.85 8.64 -12.78
CA TYR A 284 -8.80 8.58 -11.33
C TYR A 284 -9.67 7.44 -10.81
N GLU A 285 -9.11 6.62 -9.93
CA GLU A 285 -9.89 5.67 -9.15
C GLU A 285 -10.31 6.34 -7.85
N LEU A 286 -11.62 6.37 -7.59
CA LEU A 286 -12.18 7.01 -6.41
C LEU A 286 -13.04 6.01 -5.65
N ALA A 287 -12.87 5.99 -4.33
CA ALA A 287 -13.83 5.36 -3.44
C ALA A 287 -14.75 6.45 -2.89
N LEU A 288 -16.05 6.17 -2.87
CA LEU A 288 -17.07 7.09 -2.38
C LEU A 288 -18.01 6.40 -1.40
N LYS A 289 -18.58 7.19 -0.49
CA LYS A 289 -19.61 6.76 0.45
C LYS A 289 -20.80 7.71 0.42
N ALA A 290 -22.01 7.15 0.39
CA ALA A 290 -23.25 7.89 0.55
C ALA A 290 -23.45 8.24 2.03
N ARG A 291 -23.71 9.51 2.32
CA ARG A 291 -24.03 10.02 3.66
C ARG A 291 -24.92 11.25 3.57
N SER A 292 -26.05 11.23 4.26
CA SER A 292 -26.99 12.35 4.36
C SER A 292 -27.39 12.91 2.99
N GLY A 293 -27.67 12.01 2.03
CA GLY A 293 -28.09 12.39 0.68
C GLY A 293 -26.99 12.99 -0.20
N ARG A 294 -25.72 12.86 0.16
CA ARG A 294 -24.57 13.23 -0.70
C ARG A 294 -23.53 12.12 -0.79
N TRP A 295 -22.77 12.16 -1.88
CA TRP A 295 -21.56 11.37 -2.04
C TRP A 295 -20.36 12.11 -1.45
N GLU A 296 -19.61 11.41 -0.61
CA GLU A 296 -18.34 11.85 -0.03
C GLU A 296 -17.21 10.99 -0.59
N ILE A 297 -16.07 11.61 -0.94
CA ILE A 297 -14.85 10.90 -1.34
C ILE A 297 -14.18 10.30 -0.10
N THR A 298 -13.98 8.99 -0.11
CA THR A 298 -13.27 8.26 0.95
C THR A 298 -11.81 7.95 0.59
N ALA A 299 -11.50 7.83 -0.71
CA ALA A 299 -10.14 7.65 -1.20
C ALA A 299 -9.99 8.13 -2.66
N LEU A 300 -8.76 8.52 -3.03
CA LEU A 300 -8.32 8.74 -4.40
C LEU A 300 -7.06 7.90 -4.64
N GLU A 301 -7.10 7.06 -5.66
CA GLU A 301 -6.01 6.20 -6.08
C GLU A 301 -5.62 6.53 -7.54
N SER A 302 -4.32 6.46 -7.83
CA SER A 302 -3.77 6.62 -9.18
C SER A 302 -3.03 5.35 -9.58
N GLY A 303 -3.71 4.52 -10.37
CA GLY A 303 -3.18 3.24 -10.88
C GLY A 303 -3.95 2.07 -10.28
N ALA A 304 -4.47 1.20 -11.16
CA ALA A 304 -5.38 0.13 -10.78
C ALA A 304 -4.84 -0.73 -9.64
N ALA A 305 -5.63 -0.84 -8.57
CA ALA A 305 -5.51 -1.93 -7.62
C ALA A 305 -5.69 -3.25 -8.40
N GLN A 306 -4.59 -3.87 -8.81
CA GLN A 306 -4.62 -5.29 -9.17
C GLN A 306 -4.94 -6.03 -7.89
N ASP A 307 -6.11 -6.66 -7.83
CA ASP A 307 -6.45 -7.64 -6.81
C ASP A 307 -5.24 -8.57 -6.61
N GLY A 308 -4.72 -8.60 -5.38
CA GLY A 308 -3.57 -9.40 -5.00
C GLY A 308 -3.79 -10.86 -5.34
N GLY A 309 -3.26 -11.28 -6.48
CA GLY A 309 -3.18 -12.67 -6.88
C GLY A 309 -2.11 -13.37 -6.05
N SER A 310 -2.53 -14.01 -4.97
CA SER A 310 -1.75 -15.07 -4.34
C SER A 310 -1.64 -16.25 -5.32
N ARG A 311 -0.40 -16.57 -5.72
CA ARG A 311 0.03 -17.93 -6.05
C ARG A 311 1.51 -18.07 -5.82
#